data_AF-A0A1I2UJ07-F1
#
_entry.id   AF-A0A1I2UJ07-F1
#
_cell.length_a   1.000
_cell.length_b   1.000
_cell.length_c   1.000
_cell.angle_alpha   90.00
_cell.angle_beta   90.00
_cell.angle_gamma   90.00
#
_symmetry.space_group_name_H-M   'P 1'
#
loop_
_entity.id
_entity.type
_entity.pdbx_description
1 polymer ?
#
loop_
_entity_poly.entity_id
_entity_poly.type
_entity_poly.pdbx_seq_one_letter_code
_entity_poly.pdbx_strand_id
1 'polypeptide(L)' 'MKAIFGLIGIIFMITATITHIWTVIIAFTEGGFFGGVLSFLLPFLSEIYWMFQMFGENDAYAYTALIHLILAIPISMVSR' A
#
# COMPACT_ATOMS: atom_id res chain seq x y z
N MET A 1 -12.63 -18.57 -15.42
CA MET A 1 -12.39 -18.28 -13.98
C MET A 1 -10.91 -18.00 -13.69
N LYS A 2 -9.97 -18.92 -13.95
CA LYS A 2 -8.52 -18.70 -13.70
C LYS A 2 -7.96 -17.42 -14.34
N ALA A 3 -8.32 -17.12 -15.59
CA ALA A 3 -7.87 -15.90 -16.28
C ALA A 3 -8.38 -14.59 -15.63
N ILE A 4 -9.60 -14.60 -15.07
CA ILE A 4 -10.18 -13.43 -14.41
C ILE A 4 -9.45 -13.17 -13.08
N PHE A 5 -9.23 -14.22 -12.29
CA PHE A 5 -8.45 -14.10 -11.04
C PHE A 5 -7.01 -13.67 -11.30
N GLY A 6 -6.38 -14.17 -12.37
CA GLY A 6 -5.05 -13.72 -12.79
C GLY A 6 -5.02 -12.23 -13.15
N LEU A 7 -6.01 -11.75 -13.92
CA LEU A 7 -6.12 -10.33 -14.27
C LEU A 7 -6.31 -9.44 -13.04
N ILE A 8 -7.19 -9.85 -12.10
CA ILE A 8 -7.41 -9.12 -10.84
C ILE A 8 -6.12 -9.04 -10.03
N GLY A 9 -5.35 -10.14 -9.94
CA GLY A 9 -4.06 -10.14 -9.25
C GLY A 9 -3.05 -9.18 -9.86
N ILE A 10 -2.97 -9.10 -11.19
CA ILE A 10 -2.09 -8.15 -11.89
C ILE A 10 -2.49 -6.71 -11.59
N ILE A 11 -3.78 -6.39 -11.72
CA ILE A 11 -4.31 -5.05 -11.45
C ILE A 11 -3.99 -4.66 -10.01
N PHE A 12 -4.23 -5.56 -9.06
CA PHE A 12 -3.94 -5.34 -7.65
C PHE A 12 -2.46 -5.06 -7.39
N MET A 13 -1.53 -5.83 -8.00
CA MET A 13 -0.10 -5.58 -7.84
C MET A 13 0.30 -4.20 -8.34
N ILE A 14 -0.25 -3.76 -9.48
CA ILE A 14 0.03 -2.44 -10.04
C ILE A 14 -0.47 -1.34 -9.10
N THR A 15 -1.73 -1.43 -8.63
CA THR A 15 -2.29 -0.40 -7.75
C THR A 15 -1.62 -0.40 -6.38
N ALA A 16 -1.30 -1.57 -5.82
CA ALA A 16 -0.54 -1.68 -4.58
C ALA A 16 0.86 -1.03 -4.70
N THR A 17 1.54 -1.24 -5.83
CA THR A 17 2.85 -0.59 -6.07
C THR A 17 2.72 0.93 -6.12
N ILE A 18 1.67 1.46 -6.76
CA ILE A 18 1.40 2.89 -6.79
C ILE A 18 1.11 3.43 -5.38
N THR A 19 0.30 2.72 -4.60
CA THR A 19 0.02 3.06 -3.20
C THR A 19 1.29 3.05 -2.34
N HIS A 20 2.20 2.10 -2.59
CA HIS A 20 3.47 2.06 -1.89
C HIS A 20 4.35 3.26 -2.24
N ILE A 21 4.44 3.63 -3.52
CA ILE A 21 5.17 4.84 -3.95
C ILE A 21 4.59 6.08 -3.27
N TRP A 22 3.27 6.20 -3.19
CA TRP A 22 2.62 7.30 -2.47
C TRP A 22 3.01 7.29 -0.98
N THR A 23 3.01 6.13 -0.33
CA THR A 23 3.46 5.97 1.05
C THR A 23 4.89 6.49 1.25
N VAL A 24 5.80 6.14 0.34
CA VAL A 24 7.20 6.59 0.39
C VAL A 24 7.31 8.11 0.23
N ILE A 25 6.51 8.70 -0.66
CA ILE A 25 6.45 10.17 -0.84
C ILE A 25 6.00 10.85 0.45
N ILE A 26 4.90 10.40 1.06
CA ILE A 26 4.42 10.90 2.36
C ILE A 26 5.51 10.75 3.42
N ALA A 27 6.20 9.62 3.44
CA ALA A 27 7.24 9.36 4.40
C ALA A 27 8.44 10.30 4.26
N PHE A 28 8.78 10.72 3.05
CA PHE A 28 9.79 11.75 2.80
C PHE A 28 9.32 13.13 3.22
N THR A 29 8.04 13.48 3.03
CA THR A 29 7.51 14.81 3.38
C THR A 29 7.34 14.99 4.88
N GLU A 30 6.74 14.00 5.55
CA GLU A 30 6.39 14.08 6.97
C GLU A 30 7.50 13.54 7.89
N GLY A 31 8.12 12.42 7.51
CA GLY A 31 9.15 11.72 8.29
C GLY A 31 10.59 12.08 7.90
N GLY A 32 10.76 12.93 6.89
CA GLY A 32 12.06 13.32 6.35
C GLY A 32 12.82 12.17 5.67
N PHE A 33 14.13 12.36 5.45
CA PHE A 33 14.95 11.43 4.68
C PHE A 33 14.91 9.99 5.21
N PHE A 34 15.10 9.81 6.53
CA PHE A 34 15.09 8.48 7.13
C PHE A 34 13.69 7.84 7.13
N GLY A 35 12.63 8.63 7.31
CA GLY A 35 11.25 8.16 7.17
C GLY A 35 10.99 7.58 5.79
N GLY A 36 11.39 8.30 4.74
CA GLY A 36 11.30 7.85 3.34
C GLY A 36 12.10 6.57 3.06
N VAL A 37 13.37 6.52 3.48
CA VAL A 37 14.24 5.35 3.26
C VAL A 37 13.71 4.11 3.98
N LEU A 38 13.32 4.23 5.25
CA LEU A 38 12.75 3.11 6.01
C LEU A 38 11.44 2.63 5.38
N SER A 39 10.63 3.57 4.91
CA SER A 39 9.35 3.27 4.27
C SER A 39 9.53 2.48 2.97
N PHE A 40 10.51 2.87 2.15
CA PHE A 40 10.85 2.16 0.92
C PHE A 40 11.35 0.73 1.17
N LEU A 41 12.11 0.51 2.24
CA LEU A 41 12.67 -0.82 2.57
C LEU A 41 11.65 -1.75 3.23
N LEU A 42 10.64 -1.20 3.91
CA LEU A 42 9.67 -1.95 4.73
C LEU A 42 8.23 -1.66 4.29
N PRO A 43 7.82 -2.07 3.07
CA PRO A 43 6.58 -1.61 2.44
C PRO A 43 5.34 -1.87 3.28
N PHE A 44 5.14 -3.10 3.74
CA PHE A 44 3.94 -3.48 4.49
C PHE A 44 3.83 -2.75 5.84
N LEU A 45 4.94 -2.66 6.59
CA LEU A 45 4.96 -1.99 7.89
C LEU A 45 4.77 -0.47 7.72
N SER A 46 5.39 0.08 6.68
CA SER A 46 5.28 1.50 6.33
C SER A 46 3.85 1.89 5.97
N GLU A 47 3.18 1.12 5.13
CA GLU A 47 1.79 1.37 4.75
C GLU A 47 0.87 1.34 5.97
N ILE A 48 1.04 0.39 6.90
CA ILE A 48 0.28 0.37 8.15
C ILE A 48 0.53 1.65 8.97
N TYR A 49 1.79 2.01 9.16
CA TYR A 49 2.15 3.17 9.98
C TYR A 49 1.59 4.47 9.38
N TRP A 50 1.85 4.74 8.10
CA TRP A 50 1.42 5.97 7.46
C TRP A 50 -0.08 6.01 7.21
N MET A 51 -0.74 4.87 6.98
CA MET A 51 -2.20 4.81 6.97
C MET A 51 -2.78 5.38 8.26
N PHE A 52 -2.24 4.99 9.43
CA PHE A 52 -2.70 5.52 10.71
C PHE A 52 -2.36 7.00 10.90
N GLN A 53 -1.16 7.43 10.52
CA GLN A 53 -0.75 8.83 10.65
C GLN A 53 -1.56 9.77 9.77
N MET A 54 -2.07 9.29 8.63
CA MET A 54 -2.78 10.11 7.64
C MET A 54 -4.30 10.13 7.82
N PHE A 55 -4.87 9.42 8.80
CA PHE A 55 -6.31 9.55 9.09
C PHE A 55 -6.63 10.94 9.60
N GLY A 56 -7.61 11.60 8.98
CA GLY A 56 -7.98 12.99 9.25
C GLY A 56 -7.13 14.05 8.54
N GLU A 57 -5.97 13.67 8.00
CA GLU A 57 -5.05 14.57 7.26
C GLU A 57 -5.08 14.30 5.76
N ASN A 58 -5.07 13.03 5.36
CA ASN A 58 -5.18 12.56 3.98
C ASN A 58 -5.97 11.24 3.93
N ASP A 59 -7.27 11.36 4.17
CA ASP A 59 -8.20 10.23 4.21
C ASP A 59 -8.21 9.41 2.92
N ALA A 60 -8.04 10.07 1.76
CA ALA A 60 -7.99 9.38 0.47
C ALA A 60 -6.85 8.35 0.43
N TYR A 61 -5.67 8.75 0.88
CA TYR A 61 -4.55 7.83 1.03
C TYR A 61 -4.83 6.76 2.09
N ALA A 62 -5.31 7.16 3.28
CA ALA A 62 -5.52 6.23 4.40
C ALA A 62 -6.50 5.11 4.04
N TYR A 63 -7.65 5.43 3.44
CA TYR A 63 -8.60 4.41 2.99
C TYR A 63 -8.04 3.56 1.84
N THR A 64 -7.25 4.16 0.93
CA THR A 64 -6.62 3.40 -0.17
C THR A 64 -5.60 2.38 0.37
N ALA A 65 -4.75 2.79 1.31
CA ALA A 65 -3.79 1.89 1.96
C ALA A 65 -4.52 0.77 2.73
N LEU A 66 -5.58 1.11 3.48
CA LEU A 66 -6.41 0.14 4.19
C LEU A 66 -7.01 -0.91 3.25
N ILE A 67 -7.57 -0.48 2.11
CA ILE A 67 -8.14 -1.38 1.10
C ILE A 67 -7.07 -2.34 0.58
N HIS A 68 -5.87 -1.85 0.24
CA HIS A 68 -4.80 -2.71 -0.25
C HIS A 68 -4.32 -3.70 0.82
N LEU A 69 -4.17 -3.27 2.07
CA LEU A 69 -3.79 -4.14 3.18
C LEU A 69 -4.81 -5.26 3.43
N ILE A 70 -6.11 -4.96 3.35
CA ILE A 70 -7.18 -5.96 3.50
C ILE A 70 -7.21 -6.91 2.29
N LEU A 71 -7.19 -6.37 1.07
CA LEU A 71 -7.30 -7.17 -0.17
C LEU A 71 -6.06 -8.04 -0.44
N ALA A 72 -4.90 -7.69 0.12
CA ALA A 72 -3.70 -8.51 0.03
C ALA A 72 -3.95 -9.93 0.57
N ILE A 73 -4.79 -10.10 1.59
CA ILE A 73 -5.09 -11.41 2.20
C ILE A 73 -5.77 -12.34 1.18
N PRO A 74 -6.99 -12.08 0.69
CA PRO A 74 -7.66 -12.97 -0.25
C PRO A 74 -6.89 -13.12 -1.57
N ILE A 75 -6.24 -12.06 -2.06
CA ILE A 75 -5.47 -12.13 -3.32
C ILE A 75 -4.24 -13.03 -3.17
N SER A 76 -3.55 -13.01 -2.02
CA SER A 76 -2.43 -13.92 -1.75
C SER A 76 -2.85 -15.39 -1.64
N MET A 77 -4.10 -15.67 -1.25
CA MET A 77 -4.64 -17.03 -1.17
C MET A 77 -5.04 -17.58 -2.54
N VAL A 78 -5.51 -16.72 -3.45
CA VAL A 78 -5.98 -17.10 -4.80
C VAL A 78 -4.83 -17.18 -5.81
N SER A 79 -3.72 -16.49 -5.56
CA SER A 79 -2.55 -16.46 -6.45
C SER A 79 -1.57 -17.63 -6.26
N ARG A 80 -1.81 -18.51 -5.29
CA ARG A 80 -1.09 -19.78 -5.10
C ARG A 80 -1.74 -20.92 -5.89
#